data_AF-A0A6I2WU98-F1
#
_entry.id   AF-A0A6I2WU98-F1
#
_cell.length_a   1.000
_cell.length_b   1.000
_cell.length_c   1.000
_cell.angle_alpha   90.00
_cell.angle_beta   90.00
_cell.angle_gamma   90.00
#
_symmetry.space_group_name_H-M   'P 1'
#
loop_
_entity.id
_entity.type
_entity.pdbx_description
1 polymer ?
#
loop_
_entity_poly.entity_id
_entity_poly.type
_entity_poly.pdbx_seq_one_letter_code
_entity_poly.pdbx_strand_id
1 'polypeptide(L)'
;MSYEQFRSLGDQLKSAAVGRIVAFDEERSVNDLWAYHLLEANPNLMPADPNPPSDRFDGPADAVISNIVCHERFEWVRRAAELYPDVDVFVWIDYSVFKQPGVTAEVIRDYLNAIETTASDAVIAPGVWPKVAINDSRPHWRFVGSTWICPRDLVAPLADLANHVLHIRTTHTGKITWDVNTLSYVELLDVLPFRWYLGNHDQTQFTGFVELSL
;
A
#
# COMPACT_ATOMS: atom_id res chain seq x y z
N MET A 1 -8.75 -9.35 -14.32
CA MET A 1 -8.88 -10.58 -13.50
C MET A 1 -10.28 -10.61 -12.92
N SER A 2 -10.91 -11.77 -12.78
CA SER A 2 -12.21 -11.90 -12.11
C SER A 2 -12.08 -11.78 -10.59
N TYR A 3 -13.20 -11.50 -9.92
CA TYR A 3 -13.30 -11.53 -8.45
C TYR A 3 -12.80 -12.86 -7.87
N GLU A 4 -13.18 -13.99 -8.48
CA GLU A 4 -12.76 -15.33 -8.04
C GLU A 4 -11.24 -15.52 -8.15
N GLN A 5 -10.61 -15.00 -9.20
CA GLN A 5 -9.16 -15.02 -9.35
C GLN A 5 -8.47 -14.21 -8.24
N PHE A 6 -8.97 -13.02 -7.93
CA PHE A 6 -8.45 -12.21 -6.81
C PHE A 6 -8.59 -12.93 -5.47
N ARG A 7 -9.78 -13.51 -5.21
CA ARG A 7 -10.05 -14.26 -3.99
C ARG A 7 -9.11 -15.46 -3.85
N SER A 8 -8.88 -16.21 -4.93
CA SER A 8 -7.96 -17.35 -4.93
C SER A 8 -6.51 -16.95 -4.60
N LEU A 9 -6.02 -15.82 -5.11
CA LEU A 9 -4.67 -15.32 -4.76
C LEU A 9 -4.60 -14.91 -3.28
N GLY A 10 -5.66 -14.31 -2.77
CA GLY A 10 -5.77 -13.95 -1.36
C GLY A 10 -5.82 -15.15 -0.42
N ASP A 11 -6.55 -16.20 -0.79
CA ASP A 11 -6.59 -17.47 -0.05
C ASP A 11 -5.21 -18.15 -0.05
N GLN A 12 -4.47 -18.03 -1.16
CA GLN A 12 -3.07 -18.47 -1.22
C GLN A 12 -2.18 -17.66 -0.25
N LEU A 13 -2.43 -16.36 -0.08
CA LEU A 13 -1.65 -15.49 0.82
C LEU A 13 -1.89 -15.84 2.28
N LYS A 14 -3.15 -16.02 2.66
CA LYS A 14 -3.54 -16.53 3.98
C LYS A 14 -2.90 -17.89 4.28
N SER A 15 -2.85 -18.76 3.28
CA SER A 15 -2.22 -20.09 3.40
C SER A 15 -0.69 -20.01 3.51
N ALA A 16 -0.05 -19.04 2.86
CA ALA A 16 1.39 -18.84 2.96
C ALA A 16 1.80 -18.27 4.32
N ALA A 17 0.94 -17.43 4.93
CA ALA A 17 1.21 -16.69 6.15
C ALA A 17 0.21 -17.04 7.25
N VAL A 18 0.06 -18.35 7.51
CA VAL A 18 -0.90 -18.91 8.47
C VAL A 18 -0.77 -18.23 9.82
N GLY A 19 -1.89 -17.69 10.32
CA GLY A 19 -1.95 -17.01 11.61
C GLY A 19 -1.32 -15.61 11.65
N ARG A 20 -0.76 -15.11 10.54
CA ARG A 20 -0.12 -13.79 10.43
C ARG A 20 -0.92 -12.80 9.58
N ILE A 21 -1.86 -13.27 8.75
CA ILE A 21 -2.69 -12.40 7.88
C ILE A 21 -4.01 -12.08 8.55
N VAL A 22 -4.29 -10.79 8.63
CA VAL A 22 -5.62 -10.24 8.91
C VAL A 22 -6.18 -9.70 7.60
N ALA A 23 -7.29 -10.26 7.14
CA ALA A 23 -8.01 -9.77 5.97
C ALA A 23 -9.37 -9.22 6.42
N PHE A 24 -9.68 -8.00 6.03
CA PHE A 24 -10.99 -7.38 6.30
C PHE A 24 -11.96 -7.70 5.16
N ASP A 25 -12.29 -8.99 5.00
CA ASP A 25 -13.16 -9.50 3.91
C ASP A 25 -14.66 -9.24 4.13
N GLU A 26 -15.02 -8.47 5.15
CA GLU A 26 -16.40 -8.05 5.42
C GLU A 26 -16.95 -7.28 4.19
N GLU A 27 -18.24 -7.42 3.90
CA GLU A 27 -18.90 -6.64 2.84
C GLU A 27 -18.90 -5.14 3.21
N ARG A 28 -17.80 -4.45 2.90
CA ARG A 28 -17.73 -2.99 2.92
C ARG A 28 -18.04 -2.46 1.54
N SER A 29 -18.93 -1.49 1.48
CA SER A 29 -19.13 -0.70 0.27
C SER A 29 -17.90 0.20 0.07
N VAL A 30 -17.58 0.54 -1.17
CA VAL A 30 -16.58 1.57 -1.47
C VAL A 30 -16.94 2.90 -0.78
N ASN A 31 -18.24 3.15 -0.59
CA ASN A 31 -18.74 4.36 0.06
C ASN A 31 -18.39 4.42 1.55
N ASP A 32 -18.03 3.29 2.16
CA ASP A 32 -17.62 3.22 3.56
C ASP A 32 -16.12 3.47 3.75
N LEU A 33 -15.35 3.57 2.66
CA LEU A 33 -13.90 3.80 2.72
C LEU A 33 -13.63 5.25 3.06
N TRP A 34 -12.59 5.50 3.86
CA TRP A 34 -12.27 6.84 4.31
C TRP A 34 -12.17 7.78 3.13
N ALA A 35 -11.32 7.49 2.14
CA ALA A 35 -11.06 8.40 1.02
C ALA A 35 -12.28 8.65 0.11
N TYR A 36 -13.39 7.93 0.26
CA TYR A 36 -14.60 8.15 -0.52
C TYR A 36 -15.24 9.52 -0.26
N HIS A 37 -15.13 10.06 0.97
CA HIS A 37 -15.62 11.41 1.27
C HIS A 37 -14.98 12.50 0.37
N LEU A 38 -13.78 12.27 -0.20
CA LEU A 38 -13.15 13.21 -1.14
C LEU A 38 -13.95 13.29 -2.45
N LEU A 39 -14.50 12.16 -2.90
CA LEU A 39 -15.37 12.09 -4.07
C LEU A 39 -16.75 12.70 -3.76
N GLU A 40 -17.27 12.52 -2.56
CA GLU A 40 -18.52 13.19 -2.14
C GLU A 40 -18.35 14.71 -2.08
N ALA A 41 -17.23 15.19 -1.54
CA ALA A 41 -16.90 16.61 -1.48
C ALA A 41 -16.63 17.22 -2.85
N ASN A 42 -16.13 16.42 -3.80
CA ASN A 42 -15.90 16.85 -5.19
C ASN A 42 -16.35 15.74 -6.17
N PRO A 43 -17.61 15.75 -6.64
CA PRO A 43 -18.10 14.77 -7.60
C PRO A 43 -17.39 14.79 -8.96
N ASN A 44 -16.61 15.83 -9.26
CA ASN A 44 -15.79 15.94 -10.47
C ASN A 44 -14.33 15.53 -10.22
N LEU A 45 -14.05 14.81 -9.13
CA LEU A 45 -12.72 14.31 -8.81
C LEU A 45 -12.18 13.48 -9.97
N MET A 46 -10.99 13.85 -10.45
CA MET A 46 -10.36 13.20 -11.59
C MET A 46 -9.35 12.14 -11.13
N PRO A 47 -9.05 11.12 -11.96
CA PRO A 47 -7.91 10.26 -11.71
C PRO A 47 -6.58 11.03 -11.85
N ALA A 48 -5.54 10.54 -11.20
CA ALA A 48 -4.16 11.01 -11.36
C ALA A 48 -3.74 11.05 -12.85
N ASP A 49 -3.90 9.91 -13.53
CA ASP A 49 -3.68 9.77 -14.96
C ASP A 49 -4.99 10.08 -15.72
N PRO A 50 -5.04 11.10 -16.57
CA PRO A 50 -6.24 11.41 -17.35
C PRO A 50 -6.59 10.33 -18.39
N ASN A 51 -5.64 9.46 -18.75
CA ASN A 51 -5.84 8.36 -19.70
C ASN A 51 -5.47 7.03 -19.02
N PRO A 52 -6.23 6.60 -18.00
CA PRO A 52 -5.91 5.40 -17.25
C PRO A 52 -5.87 4.19 -18.20
N PRO A 53 -4.92 3.26 -18.00
CA PRO A 53 -4.71 2.15 -18.92
C PRO A 53 -5.91 1.20 -18.92
N SER A 54 -6.49 0.96 -20.11
CA SER A 54 -7.75 0.23 -20.28
C SER A 54 -7.66 -1.27 -20.02
N ASP A 55 -6.45 -1.83 -19.86
CA ASP A 55 -6.24 -3.20 -19.39
C ASP A 55 -6.42 -3.34 -17.87
N ARG A 56 -6.51 -2.21 -17.14
CA ARG A 56 -6.63 -2.16 -15.68
C ARG A 56 -7.91 -1.50 -15.20
N PHE A 57 -8.42 -0.53 -15.94
CA PHE A 57 -9.57 0.28 -15.55
C PHE A 57 -10.60 0.35 -16.66
N ASP A 58 -11.89 0.28 -16.32
CA ASP A 58 -12.99 0.42 -17.28
C ASP A 58 -13.10 1.86 -17.81
N GLY A 59 -12.59 2.84 -17.04
CA GLY A 59 -12.49 4.24 -17.43
C GLY A 59 -12.02 5.15 -16.30
N PRO A 60 -12.03 6.48 -16.50
CA PRO A 60 -11.58 7.45 -15.50
C PRO A 60 -12.27 7.35 -14.14
N ALA A 61 -13.58 7.10 -14.11
CA ALA A 61 -14.33 6.94 -12.86
C ALA A 61 -13.90 5.69 -12.09
N ASP A 62 -13.70 4.57 -12.78
CA ASP A 62 -13.19 3.33 -12.18
C ASP A 62 -11.76 3.49 -11.65
N ALA A 63 -10.92 4.24 -12.35
CA ALA A 63 -9.58 4.60 -11.85
C ALA A 63 -9.63 5.46 -10.57
N VAL A 64 -10.62 6.35 -10.42
CA VAL A 64 -10.83 7.10 -9.17
C VAL A 64 -11.20 6.16 -8.04
N ILE A 65 -12.20 5.29 -8.26
CA ILE A 65 -12.66 4.30 -7.28
C ILE A 65 -11.51 3.36 -6.87
N SER A 66 -10.75 2.85 -7.83
CA SER A 66 -9.61 1.98 -7.54
C SER A 66 -8.55 2.70 -6.70
N ASN A 67 -8.23 3.96 -6.98
CA ASN A 67 -7.30 4.73 -6.15
C ASN A 67 -7.85 4.97 -4.73
N ILE A 68 -9.16 5.20 -4.56
CA ILE A 68 -9.80 5.28 -3.24
C ILE A 68 -9.54 3.99 -2.45
N VAL A 69 -9.76 2.83 -3.08
CA VAL A 69 -9.51 1.51 -2.46
C VAL A 69 -8.04 1.35 -2.08
N CYS A 70 -7.11 1.75 -2.96
CA CYS A 70 -5.67 1.64 -2.69
C CYS A 70 -5.22 2.48 -1.48
N HIS A 71 -5.82 3.66 -1.24
CA HIS A 71 -5.51 4.48 -0.06
C HIS A 71 -6.02 3.88 1.26
N GLU A 72 -7.08 3.07 1.23
CA GLU A 72 -7.64 2.44 2.44
C GLU A 72 -6.62 1.52 3.15
N ARG A 73 -5.55 1.09 2.47
CA ARG A 73 -4.49 0.27 3.08
C ARG A 73 -3.90 0.86 4.37
N PHE A 74 -3.80 2.19 4.46
CA PHE A 74 -3.29 2.85 5.66
C PHE A 74 -4.27 2.70 6.83
N GLU A 75 -5.56 2.82 6.55
CA GLU A 75 -6.65 2.62 7.51
C GLU A 75 -6.80 1.16 7.92
N TRP A 76 -6.64 0.22 6.99
CA TRP A 76 -6.65 -1.21 7.31
C TRP A 76 -5.51 -1.58 8.25
N VAL A 77 -4.29 -1.09 8.02
CA VAL A 77 -3.17 -1.35 8.94
C VAL A 77 -3.39 -0.65 10.28
N ARG A 78 -3.94 0.56 10.31
CA ARG A 78 -4.34 1.24 11.56
C ARG A 78 -5.37 0.44 12.35
N ARG A 79 -6.43 -0.05 11.68
CA ARG A 79 -7.45 -0.94 12.28
C ARG A 79 -6.82 -2.23 12.80
N ALA A 80 -5.89 -2.82 12.07
CA ALA A 80 -5.16 -4.01 12.54
C ALA A 80 -4.36 -3.69 13.82
N ALA A 81 -3.70 -2.54 13.89
CA ALA A 81 -2.95 -2.14 15.09
C ALA A 81 -3.82 -1.93 16.34
N GLU A 82 -5.06 -1.47 16.15
CA GLU A 82 -6.05 -1.34 17.22
C GLU A 82 -6.57 -2.70 17.69
N LEU A 83 -6.82 -3.64 16.77
CA LEU A 83 -7.38 -4.96 17.07
C LEU A 83 -6.37 -5.92 17.72
N TYR A 84 -5.08 -5.74 17.46
CA TYR A 84 -4.03 -6.64 17.90
C TYR A 84 -3.00 -5.88 18.74
N PRO A 85 -3.30 -5.43 19.98
CA PRO A 85 -2.45 -4.52 20.75
C PRO A 85 -1.06 -5.07 21.12
N ASP A 86 -0.89 -6.39 21.11
CA ASP A 86 0.35 -7.07 21.51
C ASP A 86 1.34 -7.29 20.34
N VAL A 87 1.03 -6.81 19.13
CA VAL A 87 1.88 -6.96 17.93
C VAL A 87 2.79 -5.75 17.75
N ASP A 88 4.10 -5.92 17.66
CA ASP A 88 5.02 -4.76 17.57
C ASP A 88 5.21 -4.19 16.16
N VAL A 89 4.99 -5.02 15.13
CA VAL A 89 5.25 -4.67 13.73
C VAL A 89 4.09 -5.10 12.85
N PHE A 90 3.66 -4.19 11.97
CA PHE A 90 2.61 -4.42 10.99
C PHE A 90 3.17 -4.41 9.57
N VAL A 91 2.61 -5.26 8.72
CA VAL A 91 3.03 -5.38 7.33
C VAL A 91 1.80 -5.29 6.44
N TRP A 92 1.82 -4.37 5.49
CA TRP A 92 0.87 -4.38 4.37
C TRP A 92 1.38 -5.35 3.31
N ILE A 93 0.53 -6.24 2.80
CA ILE A 93 0.81 -7.05 1.62
C ILE A 93 -0.43 -7.03 0.74
N ASP A 94 -0.27 -6.68 -0.54
CA ASP A 94 -1.35 -6.67 -1.51
C ASP A 94 -1.94 -8.08 -1.68
N TYR A 95 -3.26 -8.18 -1.63
CA TYR A 95 -3.98 -9.45 -1.65
C TYR A 95 -3.77 -10.25 -2.96
N SER A 96 -3.32 -9.59 -4.02
CA SER A 96 -3.04 -10.16 -5.33
C SER A 96 -1.55 -10.36 -5.63
N VAL A 97 -0.67 -10.27 -4.62
CA VAL A 97 0.79 -10.28 -4.78
C VAL A 97 1.32 -11.45 -5.62
N PHE A 98 0.72 -12.64 -5.55
CA PHE A 98 1.16 -13.82 -6.32
C PHE A 98 1.00 -13.68 -7.84
N LYS A 99 0.32 -12.65 -8.34
CA LYS A 99 0.31 -12.36 -9.79
C LYS A 99 1.65 -11.80 -10.28
N GLN A 100 2.50 -11.34 -9.37
CA GLN A 100 3.78 -10.71 -9.71
C GLN A 100 4.86 -11.75 -9.99
N PRO A 101 5.76 -11.49 -10.96
CA PRO A 101 6.80 -12.45 -11.33
C PRO A 101 7.64 -12.92 -10.13
N GLY A 102 7.82 -14.23 -10.00
CA GLY A 102 8.66 -14.85 -8.98
C GLY A 102 8.08 -14.86 -7.56
N VAL A 103 6.97 -14.17 -7.28
CA VAL A 103 6.40 -14.20 -5.93
C VAL A 103 5.81 -15.58 -5.66
N THR A 104 6.37 -16.32 -4.69
CA THR A 104 5.92 -17.64 -4.27
C THR A 104 5.57 -17.66 -2.78
N ALA A 105 4.83 -18.68 -2.34
CA ALA A 105 4.49 -18.81 -0.91
C ALA A 105 5.73 -18.95 -0.02
N GLU A 106 6.82 -19.50 -0.55
CA GLU A 106 8.11 -19.57 0.14
C GLU A 106 8.73 -18.19 0.31
N VAL A 107 8.78 -17.39 -0.76
CA VAL A 107 9.26 -16.00 -0.71
C VAL A 107 8.51 -15.18 0.36
N ILE A 108 7.18 -15.32 0.44
CA ILE A 108 6.38 -14.62 1.46
C ILE A 108 6.69 -15.13 2.87
N ARG A 109 6.84 -16.44 3.08
CA ARG A 109 7.20 -17.00 4.39
C ARG A 109 8.56 -16.50 4.87
N ASP A 110 9.55 -16.54 3.99
CA ASP A 110 10.92 -16.13 4.32
C ASP A 110 10.98 -14.64 4.64
N TYR A 111 10.27 -13.81 3.87
CA TYR A 111 10.11 -12.40 4.15
C TYR A 111 9.52 -12.15 5.54
N LEU A 112 8.40 -12.80 5.88
CA LEU A 112 7.77 -12.63 7.19
C LEU A 112 8.65 -13.14 8.34
N ASN A 113 9.36 -14.25 8.15
CA ASN A 113 10.31 -14.77 9.13
C ASN A 113 11.47 -13.80 9.37
N ALA A 114 12.00 -13.17 8.32
CA ALA A 114 13.05 -12.16 8.44
C ALA A 114 12.57 -10.93 9.22
N ILE A 115 11.31 -10.52 9.05
CA ILE A 115 10.73 -9.38 9.80
C ILE A 115 10.66 -9.70 11.29
N GLU A 116 10.23 -10.91 11.68
CA GLU A 116 10.15 -11.32 13.09
C GLU A 116 11.51 -11.27 13.81
N THR A 117 12.62 -11.43 13.07
CA THR A 117 13.97 -11.39 13.63
C THR A 117 14.66 -10.03 13.47
N THR A 118 14.02 -9.06 12.81
CA THR A 118 14.62 -7.76 12.49
C THR A 118 13.94 -6.66 13.27
N ALA A 119 14.68 -6.02 14.17
CA ALA A 119 14.19 -4.82 14.84
C ALA A 119 13.95 -3.70 13.81
N SER A 120 12.77 -3.08 13.86
CA SER A 120 12.40 -1.96 13.01
C SER A 120 12.00 -0.76 13.86
N ASP A 121 12.60 0.39 13.56
CA ASP A 121 12.31 1.70 14.14
C ASP A 121 11.84 2.70 13.06
N ALA A 122 11.56 2.20 11.86
CA ALA A 122 11.27 3.00 10.68
C ALA A 122 10.19 2.34 9.81
N VAL A 123 9.47 3.14 9.04
CA VAL A 123 8.66 2.64 7.94
C VAL A 123 9.60 2.10 6.86
N ILE A 124 9.54 0.81 6.58
CA ILE A 124 10.42 0.16 5.61
C ILE A 124 9.61 -0.22 4.37
N ALA A 125 10.05 0.24 3.19
CA ALA A 125 9.37 -0.09 1.95
C ALA A 125 10.36 -0.30 0.79
N PRO A 126 10.13 -1.33 -0.06
CA PRO A 126 10.86 -1.51 -1.30
C PRO A 126 10.48 -0.46 -2.34
N GLY A 127 11.39 -0.14 -3.24
CA GLY A 127 11.02 0.55 -4.47
C GLY A 127 12.09 0.63 -5.54
N VAL A 128 11.74 1.28 -6.65
CA VAL A 128 12.51 1.27 -7.90
C VAL A 128 13.28 2.59 -8.08
N TRP A 129 12.68 3.70 -7.67
CA TRP A 129 13.19 5.05 -7.98
C TRP A 129 13.85 5.72 -6.77
N PRO A 130 14.83 6.62 -7.00
CA PRO A 130 15.41 7.44 -5.95
C PRO A 130 14.41 8.45 -5.38
N LYS A 131 14.66 8.95 -4.16
CA LYS A 131 13.88 10.03 -3.52
C LYS A 131 14.06 11.34 -4.30
N VAL A 132 13.08 11.71 -5.12
CA VAL A 132 13.06 12.92 -5.96
C VAL A 132 11.67 13.56 -5.98
N ALA A 133 11.56 14.73 -6.61
CA ALA A 133 10.28 15.42 -6.76
C ALA A 133 9.22 14.55 -7.46
N ILE A 134 7.99 14.57 -6.94
CA ILE A 134 6.89 13.73 -7.40
C ILE A 134 6.05 14.46 -8.44
N ASN A 135 5.63 13.73 -9.47
CA ASN A 135 4.65 14.18 -10.44
C ASN A 135 3.39 13.31 -10.29
N ASP A 136 2.28 13.92 -9.90
CA ASP A 136 1.02 13.23 -9.65
C ASP A 136 0.32 12.70 -10.90
N SER A 137 0.77 13.07 -12.10
CA SER A 137 0.16 12.59 -13.34
C SER A 137 0.45 11.13 -13.67
N ARG A 138 1.33 10.47 -12.91
CA ARG A 138 1.76 9.09 -13.10
C ARG A 138 2.19 8.47 -11.77
N PRO A 139 2.20 7.14 -11.64
CA PRO A 139 2.75 6.52 -10.44
C PRO A 139 4.25 6.83 -10.33
N HIS A 140 4.66 7.13 -9.11
CA HIS A 140 6.03 7.43 -8.70
C HIS A 140 6.55 6.25 -7.91
N TRP A 141 7.31 5.38 -8.58
CA TRP A 141 7.78 4.10 -8.02
C TRP A 141 8.97 4.25 -7.07
N ARG A 142 9.00 5.33 -6.27
CA ARG A 142 9.90 5.43 -5.10
C ARG A 142 9.63 4.29 -4.14
N PHE A 143 8.36 3.92 -4.00
CA PHE A 143 7.91 2.68 -3.36
C PHE A 143 7.08 1.85 -4.33
N VAL A 144 7.17 0.53 -4.25
CA VAL A 144 6.17 -0.35 -4.87
C VAL A 144 4.94 -0.43 -3.97
N GLY A 145 3.74 -0.50 -4.55
CA GLY A 145 2.49 -0.44 -3.78
C GLY A 145 2.10 -1.73 -3.06
N SER A 146 2.85 -2.80 -3.27
CA SER A 146 2.44 -4.16 -2.90
C SER A 146 2.92 -4.61 -1.52
N THR A 147 3.87 -3.92 -0.90
CA THR A 147 4.27 -4.22 0.47
C THR A 147 4.94 -3.03 1.18
N TRP A 148 4.78 -2.95 2.49
CA TRP A 148 5.58 -2.11 3.38
C TRP A 148 5.47 -2.60 4.83
N ILE A 149 6.45 -2.25 5.66
CA ILE A 149 6.59 -2.62 7.06
C ILE A 149 6.48 -1.36 7.91
N CYS A 150 5.75 -1.41 9.01
CA CYS A 150 5.57 -0.28 9.92
C CYS A 150 5.58 -0.74 11.38
N PRO A 151 6.52 -0.25 12.21
CA PRO A 151 6.46 -0.38 13.66
C PRO A 151 5.16 0.19 14.23
N ARG A 152 4.64 -0.42 15.30
CA ARG A 152 3.37 -0.05 15.94
C ARG A 152 3.24 1.44 16.22
N ASP A 153 4.28 2.04 16.80
CA ASP A 153 4.31 3.46 17.19
C ASP A 153 4.24 4.41 16.00
N LEU A 154 4.57 3.93 14.79
CA LEU A 154 4.50 4.69 13.55
C LEU A 154 3.22 4.43 12.74
N VAL A 155 2.40 3.43 13.08
CA VAL A 155 1.18 3.09 12.31
C VAL A 155 0.19 4.24 12.26
N ALA A 156 -0.19 4.80 13.42
CA ALA A 156 -1.13 5.93 13.46
C ALA A 156 -0.54 7.20 12.81
N PRO A 157 0.70 7.63 13.15
CA PRO A 157 1.33 8.76 12.47
C PRO A 157 1.42 8.61 10.94
N LEU A 158 1.72 7.40 10.45
CA LEU A 158 1.78 7.12 9.01
C LEU A 158 0.41 7.28 8.35
N ALA A 159 -0.64 6.72 8.95
CA ALA A 159 -2.00 6.84 8.43
C ALA A 159 -2.46 8.31 8.42
N ASP A 160 -2.27 9.04 9.52
CA ASP A 160 -2.63 10.46 9.63
C ASP A 160 -1.93 11.31 8.57
N LEU A 161 -0.61 11.13 8.39
CA LEU A 161 0.15 11.86 7.38
C LEU A 161 -0.24 11.47 5.96
N ALA A 162 -0.47 10.18 5.68
CA ALA A 162 -0.92 9.74 4.36
C ALA A 162 -2.29 10.35 4.01
N ASN A 163 -3.23 10.35 4.96
CA ASN A 163 -4.54 10.96 4.80
C ASN A 163 -4.46 12.48 4.60
N HIS A 164 -3.62 13.14 5.38
CA HIS A 164 -3.42 14.58 5.28
C HIS A 164 -2.80 14.98 3.93
N VAL A 165 -1.77 14.25 3.49
CA VAL A 165 -1.16 14.42 2.16
C VAL A 165 -2.20 14.20 1.08
N LEU A 166 -2.95 13.09 1.12
CA LEU A 166 -3.98 12.79 0.13
C LEU A 166 -5.03 13.91 0.05
N HIS A 167 -5.50 14.40 1.20
CA HIS A 167 -6.46 15.50 1.27
C HIS A 167 -5.89 16.78 0.65
N ILE A 168 -4.68 17.20 1.04
CA ILE A 168 -4.04 18.40 0.47
C ILE A 168 -3.88 18.26 -1.04
N ARG A 169 -3.32 17.15 -1.52
CA ARG A 169 -3.08 16.92 -2.96
C ARG A 169 -4.39 16.93 -3.73
N THR A 170 -5.42 16.27 -3.21
CA THR A 170 -6.74 16.21 -3.84
C THR A 170 -7.37 17.59 -3.93
N THR A 171 -7.36 18.36 -2.84
CA THR A 171 -7.89 19.73 -2.81
C THR A 171 -7.15 20.66 -3.78
N HIS A 172 -5.83 20.53 -3.90
CA HIS A 172 -5.04 21.42 -4.76
C HIS A 172 -5.09 21.06 -6.24
N THR A 173 -5.21 19.77 -6.57
CA THR A 173 -5.10 19.30 -7.95
C THR A 173 -6.45 18.95 -8.58
N GLY A 174 -7.50 18.77 -7.77
CA GLY A 174 -8.76 18.20 -8.21
C GLY A 174 -8.65 16.73 -8.64
N LYS A 175 -7.55 16.06 -8.29
CA LYS A 175 -7.25 14.68 -8.68
C LYS A 175 -6.99 13.80 -7.46
N ILE A 176 -7.43 12.56 -7.51
CA ILE A 176 -6.97 11.54 -6.57
C ILE A 176 -5.60 11.03 -7.02
N THR A 177 -4.60 11.16 -6.16
CA THR A 177 -3.24 10.70 -6.42
C THR A 177 -3.12 9.19 -6.25
N TRP A 178 -2.07 8.58 -6.82
CA TRP A 178 -1.69 7.19 -6.51
C TRP A 178 -1.27 7.08 -5.04
N ASP A 179 -1.61 5.96 -4.40
CA ASP A 179 -1.21 5.56 -3.04
C ASP A 179 0.32 5.55 -2.85
N VAL A 180 1.07 5.09 -3.85
CA VAL A 180 2.54 5.12 -3.84
C VAL A 180 3.11 6.54 -3.90
N ASN A 181 2.42 7.46 -4.59
CA ASN A 181 2.82 8.87 -4.61
C ASN A 181 2.56 9.50 -3.24
N THR A 182 1.41 9.20 -2.61
CA THR A 182 1.12 9.66 -1.25
C THR A 182 2.20 9.22 -0.27
N LEU A 183 2.57 7.94 -0.29
CA LEU A 183 3.65 7.44 0.57
C LEU A 183 5.00 8.14 0.30
N SER A 184 5.29 8.41 -0.98
CA SER A 184 6.49 9.15 -1.38
C SER A 184 6.48 10.60 -0.88
N TYR A 185 5.33 11.28 -0.89
CA TYR A 185 5.21 12.61 -0.28
C TYR A 185 5.41 12.55 1.23
N VAL A 186 4.86 11.55 1.91
CA VAL A 186 5.07 11.37 3.36
C VAL A 186 6.57 11.20 3.65
N GLU A 187 7.31 10.42 2.86
CA GLU A 187 8.78 10.32 2.97
C GLU A 187 9.48 11.68 2.72
N LEU A 188 9.01 12.48 1.75
CA LEU A 188 9.59 13.80 1.46
C LEU A 188 9.37 14.83 2.56
N LEU A 189 8.34 14.68 3.40
CA LEU A 189 8.11 15.57 4.55
C LEU A 189 9.20 15.42 5.62
N ASP A 190 9.92 14.30 5.64
CA ASP A 190 11.03 14.04 6.56
C ASP A 190 10.65 14.12 8.06
N VAL A 191 9.38 13.80 8.35
CA VAL A 191 8.82 13.83 9.73
C VAL A 191 8.65 12.45 10.35
N LEU A 192 8.78 11.38 9.55
CA LEU A 192 8.81 10.00 10.02
C LEU A 192 10.11 9.33 9.53
N PRO A 193 10.68 8.40 10.31
CA PRO A 193 11.82 7.62 9.85
C PRO A 193 11.38 6.66 8.73
N PHE A 194 11.99 6.79 7.56
CA PHE A 194 11.82 5.88 6.43
C PHE A 194 13.13 5.15 6.13
N ARG A 195 13.03 3.85 5.85
CA ARG A 195 14.10 3.06 5.26
C ARG A 195 13.64 2.49 3.93
N TRP A 196 14.44 2.72 2.91
CA TRP A 196 14.17 2.24 1.56
C TRP A 196 15.20 1.19 1.17
N TYR A 197 14.76 0.17 0.44
CA TYR A 197 15.64 -0.77 -0.23
C TYR A 197 15.19 -0.97 -1.67
N LEU A 198 16.14 -1.38 -2.52
CA LEU A 198 15.87 -1.60 -3.93
C LEU A 198 14.98 -2.84 -4.10
N GLY A 199 13.87 -2.68 -4.81
CA GLY A 199 12.95 -3.76 -5.16
C GLY A 199 12.08 -3.37 -6.35
N ASN A 200 11.60 -4.36 -7.11
CA ASN A 200 10.79 -4.16 -8.30
C ASN A 200 9.40 -4.81 -8.15
N HIS A 201 8.55 -4.69 -9.17
CA HIS A 201 7.22 -5.33 -9.23
C HIS A 201 7.28 -6.86 -9.44
N ASP A 202 8.17 -7.53 -8.72
CA ASP A 202 8.48 -8.96 -8.73
C ASP A 202 8.93 -9.40 -7.31
N GLN A 203 9.43 -10.62 -7.16
CA GLN A 203 9.89 -11.16 -5.86
C GLN A 203 10.94 -10.30 -5.13
N THR A 204 11.67 -9.42 -5.82
CA THR A 204 12.76 -8.63 -5.20
C THR A 204 12.25 -7.63 -4.16
N GLN A 205 10.97 -7.24 -4.22
CA GLN A 205 10.34 -6.45 -3.15
C GLN A 205 10.18 -7.22 -1.83
N PHE A 206 10.43 -8.53 -1.81
CA PHE A 206 10.39 -9.36 -0.60
C PHE A 206 11.79 -9.86 -0.27
N THR A 207 12.52 -10.37 -1.26
CA THR A 207 13.88 -10.91 -1.04
C THR A 207 14.89 -9.80 -0.72
N GLY A 208 14.70 -8.59 -1.23
CA GLY A 208 15.59 -7.45 -0.94
C GLY A 208 15.57 -7.01 0.54
N PHE A 209 14.47 -7.25 1.26
CA PHE A 209 14.44 -7.00 2.70
C PHE A 209 15.31 -8.00 3.47
N VAL A 210 15.27 -9.28 3.06
CA VAL A 210 16.08 -10.33 3.67
C VAL A 210 17.57 -9.99 3.58
N GLU A 211 18.00 -9.46 2.43
CA GLU A 211 19.37 -9.01 2.21
C GLU A 211 19.78 -7.79 3.08
N LEU A 212 18.81 -6.97 3.52
CA LEU A 212 19.04 -5.85 4.43
C LEU A 212 19.15 -6.29 5.90
N SER A 213 18.56 -7.44 6.24
CA SER A 213 18.51 -7.99 7.61
C SER A 213 19.66 -8.92 7.98
N LEU A 214 20.49 -9.33 7.02
CA LEU A 214 21.71 -10.14 7.21
C LEU A 214 22.95 -9.24 7.37
#